data_AF-A0A3D3XYJ6-F1
#
_entry.id   AF-A0A3D3XYJ6-F1
#
_cell.length_a   1.000
_cell.length_b   1.000
_cell.length_c   1.000
_cell.angle_alpha   90.00
_cell.angle_beta   90.00
_cell.angle_gamma   90.00
#
_symmetry.space_group_name_H-M   'P 1'
#
loop_
_entity.id
_entity.type
_entity.pdbx_description
1 polymer ?
#
loop_
_entity_poly.entity_id
_entity_poly.type
_entity_poly.pdbx_seq_one_letter_code
_entity_poly.pdbx_strand_id
1 'polypeptide(L)'
;VRTASTGVFLGCSGYSLKPKERCTYTLNLTPGEEIVDVDDDEEGESKILRMKSRCGECTTVMDSYLIDEKRRLHLCGNNPDCSGFIVEAGEFRIKGYEGPTLDCDKCGAEMQLKSGRFGKYFGCTNEKCSNTRKLLRNGEAAPPKADPISMPELKCRNVDDHYVLRDGAAGIFLAASAFPKHRETRAPLISEIQAHGNELDPKYRFLLSAPDTDPDGNATVVKYSRKNKEQFIASEKDGKATGWMAHFRNGQWQQQDKKPTKKRAKTAA
;
A
#
# COMPACT_ATOMS: atom_id res chain seq x y z
N VAL A 1 23.46 9.22 13.12
CA VAL A 1 21.99 9.15 12.88
C VAL A 1 21.57 10.38 12.09
N ARG A 2 20.50 10.33 11.29
CA ARG A 2 19.97 11.49 10.56
C ARG A 2 18.48 11.68 10.87
N THR A 3 18.04 12.93 10.93
CA THR A 3 16.65 13.29 11.18
C THR A 3 16.11 14.04 9.96
N ALA A 4 14.96 13.61 9.46
CA ALA A 4 14.22 14.28 8.40
C ALA A 4 12.78 14.54 8.86
N SER A 5 12.01 15.28 8.05
CA SER A 5 10.58 15.53 8.32
C SER A 5 9.75 14.24 8.42
N THR A 6 10.22 13.14 7.83
CA THR A 6 9.57 11.83 7.86
C THR A 6 9.97 10.95 9.04
N GLY A 7 10.92 11.39 9.88
CA GLY A 7 11.39 10.66 11.04
C GLY A 7 12.91 10.52 11.11
N VAL A 8 13.35 9.65 12.02
CA VAL A 8 14.77 9.37 12.31
C VAL A 8 15.22 8.11 11.57
N PHE A 9 16.43 8.11 11.03
CA PHE A 9 16.97 6.99 10.26
C PHE A 9 18.50 6.91 10.34
N LEU A 10 19.06 5.74 10.07
CA LEU A 10 20.50 5.55 9.86
C LEU A 10 20.81 5.80 8.38
N GLY A 11 21.67 6.77 8.12
CA GLY A 11 22.21 7.03 6.79
C GLY A 11 23.66 6.57 6.70
N CYS A 12 24.03 5.95 5.59
CA CYS A 12 25.40 5.54 5.32
C CYS A 12 26.36 6.74 5.35
N SER A 13 27.48 6.62 6.06
CA SER A 13 28.53 7.67 6.10
C SER A 13 29.13 7.94 4.71
N GLY A 14 29.18 6.91 3.86
CA GLY A 14 29.57 7.01 2.46
C GLY A 14 28.63 7.84 1.58
N TYR A 15 27.53 8.41 2.12
CA TYR A 15 26.68 9.32 1.36
C TYR A 15 27.41 10.60 0.93
N SER A 16 28.41 11.04 1.70
CA SER A 16 29.19 12.26 1.43
C SER A 16 30.21 12.07 0.28
N LEU A 17 30.39 10.86 -0.22
CA LEU A 17 31.29 10.58 -1.34
C LEU A 17 30.71 11.11 -2.66
N LYS A 18 31.58 11.16 -3.69
CA LYS A 18 31.20 11.54 -5.05
C LYS A 18 30.04 10.67 -5.55
N PRO A 19 29.19 11.16 -6.46
CA PRO A 19 27.97 10.45 -6.88
C PRO A 19 28.17 8.98 -7.29
N LYS A 20 29.31 8.63 -7.91
CA LYS A 20 29.64 7.26 -8.34
C LYS A 20 30.00 6.31 -7.19
N GLU A 21 30.46 6.86 -6.06
CA GLU A 21 30.94 6.11 -4.89
C GLU A 21 29.99 6.30 -3.69
N ARG A 22 28.91 7.05 -3.90
CA ARG A 22 27.94 7.39 -2.87
C ARG A 22 27.18 6.16 -2.41
N CYS A 23 27.28 5.86 -1.13
CA CYS A 23 26.40 4.91 -0.48
C CYS A 23 25.05 5.59 -0.16
N THR A 24 24.00 5.27 -0.92
CA THR A 24 22.64 5.80 -0.72
C THR A 24 21.76 4.96 0.19
N TYR A 25 22.33 3.91 0.81
CA TYR A 25 21.59 3.05 1.71
C TYR A 25 21.16 3.80 2.97
N THR A 26 19.89 3.62 3.34
CA THR A 26 19.27 4.20 4.53
C THR A 26 18.43 3.14 5.23
N LEU A 27 18.45 3.14 6.56
CA LEU A 27 17.63 2.27 7.39
C LEU A 27 16.72 3.13 8.27
N ASN A 28 15.40 3.05 8.07
CA ASN A 28 14.44 3.77 8.91
C ASN A 28 14.43 3.19 10.32
N LEU A 29 14.34 4.07 11.31
CA LEU A 29 14.27 3.68 12.71
C LEU A 29 12.83 3.82 13.21
N THR A 30 12.29 2.75 13.78
CA THR A 30 10.92 2.74 14.32
C THR A 30 10.93 3.28 15.76
N PRO A 31 10.13 4.29 16.12
CA PRO A 31 10.08 4.81 17.49
C PRO A 31 9.74 3.74 18.54
N GLY A 32 10.41 3.81 19.70
CA GLY A 32 10.34 2.80 20.75
C GLY A 32 9.00 2.66 21.46
N GLU A 33 8.13 3.66 21.37
CA GLU A 33 6.76 3.63 21.89
C GLU A 33 5.90 2.56 21.20
N GLU A 34 6.31 2.12 20.01
CA GLU A 34 5.72 1.01 19.26
C GLU A 34 6.44 -0.33 19.51
N ILE A 35 7.16 -0.56 20.62
CA ILE A 35 7.93 -1.81 20.86
C ILE A 35 7.48 -2.45 22.18
N VAL A 36 7.32 -3.79 22.19
CA VAL A 36 7.17 -4.60 23.41
C VAL A 36 8.39 -5.51 23.53
N ASP A 37 8.92 -5.62 24.74
CA ASP A 37 9.93 -6.62 25.09
C ASP A 37 9.23 -7.97 25.30
N VAL A 38 9.80 -9.06 24.78
CA VAL A 38 9.13 -10.38 24.81
C VAL A 38 8.97 -10.90 26.25
N ASP A 39 9.77 -10.39 27.17
CA ASP A 39 9.82 -10.82 28.57
C ASP A 39 9.04 -9.91 29.55
N ASP A 40 8.37 -8.85 29.08
CA ASP A 40 7.75 -7.83 29.95
C ASP A 40 6.21 -7.89 29.92
N ASP A 41 5.61 -8.43 30.99
CA ASP A 41 4.16 -8.59 31.19
C ASP A 41 3.48 -7.21 31.34
N GLU A 42 2.71 -6.78 30.33
CA GLU A 42 1.67 -5.73 30.34
C GLU A 42 1.75 -4.56 31.38
N GLU A 43 2.93 -4.00 31.65
CA GLU A 43 3.02 -2.85 32.56
C GLU A 43 2.85 -1.52 31.82
N GLY A 44 1.91 -0.71 32.32
CA GLY A 44 1.38 0.47 31.64
C GLY A 44 2.40 1.57 31.29
N GLU A 45 1.98 2.45 30.36
CA GLU A 45 2.77 3.55 29.77
C GLU A 45 3.54 4.43 30.78
N SER A 46 3.06 4.49 32.02
CA SER A 46 3.66 5.24 33.13
C SER A 46 5.02 4.68 33.59
N LYS A 47 5.28 3.38 33.39
CA LYS A 47 6.54 2.71 33.78
C LYS A 47 7.61 2.87 32.70
N ILE A 48 7.20 2.83 31.42
CA ILE A 48 8.06 3.05 30.24
C ILE A 48 8.72 4.44 30.30
N LEU A 49 7.98 5.48 30.68
CA LEU A 49 8.53 6.84 30.88
C LEU A 49 9.56 6.92 32.02
N ARG A 50 9.45 6.07 33.05
CA ARG A 50 10.39 6.00 34.17
C ARG A 50 11.64 5.18 33.85
N MET A 51 11.60 4.32 32.82
CA MET A 51 12.68 3.40 32.43
C MET A 51 13.52 3.89 31.24
N LYS A 52 13.24 5.07 30.68
CA LYS A 52 14.07 5.62 29.59
C LYS A 52 15.53 5.75 30.05
N SER A 53 16.45 5.19 29.25
CA SER A 53 17.88 5.27 29.51
C SER A 53 18.35 6.73 29.56
N ARG A 54 19.38 6.99 30.37
CA ARG A 54 20.03 8.31 30.44
C ARG A 54 21.33 8.28 29.66
N CYS A 55 21.60 9.34 28.91
CA CYS A 55 22.82 9.51 28.14
C CYS A 55 24.04 9.48 29.06
N GLY A 56 25.03 8.63 28.75
CA GLY A 56 26.28 8.56 29.52
C GLY A 56 27.14 9.84 29.45
N GLU A 57 26.91 10.71 28.46
CA GLU A 57 27.69 11.94 28.25
C GLU A 57 27.08 13.16 28.96
N CYS A 58 25.76 13.35 28.83
CA CYS A 58 25.08 14.56 29.33
C CYS A 58 23.91 14.26 30.28
N THR A 59 23.67 12.99 30.63
CA THR A 59 22.59 12.52 31.54
C THR A 59 21.15 12.78 31.09
N THR A 60 20.99 13.44 29.93
CA THR A 60 19.69 13.68 29.29
C THR A 60 19.00 12.37 28.96
N VAL A 61 17.67 12.37 29.05
CA VAL A 61 16.84 11.22 28.69
C VAL A 61 17.04 10.86 27.22
N MET A 62 17.11 9.57 26.92
CA MET A 62 17.31 9.05 25.56
C MET A 62 15.98 8.62 24.94
N ASP A 63 15.87 8.77 23.62
CA ASP A 63 14.79 8.25 22.82
C ASP A 63 15.19 6.91 22.21
N SER A 64 14.33 5.90 22.39
CA SER A 64 14.56 4.54 21.90
C SER A 64 14.00 4.36 20.50
N TYR A 65 14.70 3.61 19.68
CA TYR A 65 14.29 3.23 18.34
C TYR A 65 14.64 1.77 18.02
N LEU A 66 13.79 1.06 17.30
CA LEU A 66 14.10 -0.26 16.78
C LEU A 66 14.97 -0.14 15.53
N ILE A 67 16.10 -0.85 15.52
CA ILE A 67 16.90 -1.08 14.31
C ILE A 67 16.36 -2.32 13.59
N ASP A 68 16.23 -3.42 14.34
CA ASP A 68 15.73 -4.73 13.90
C ASP A 68 15.31 -5.55 15.14
N GLU A 69 14.85 -6.78 14.93
CA GLU A 69 14.39 -7.71 15.98
C GLU A 69 15.44 -8.00 17.05
N LYS A 70 16.72 -7.73 16.80
CA LYS A 70 17.83 -8.06 17.69
C LYS A 70 18.46 -6.85 18.37
N ARG A 71 18.15 -5.64 17.89
CA ARG A 71 18.87 -4.42 18.25
C ARG A 71 17.94 -3.22 18.42
N ARG A 72 18.06 -2.58 19.58
CA ARG A 72 17.41 -1.32 19.92
C ARG A 72 18.47 -0.23 20.08
N LEU A 73 18.24 0.92 19.46
CA LEU A 73 19.09 2.11 19.55
C LEU A 73 18.46 3.11 20.52
N HIS A 74 19.17 3.49 21.56
CA HIS A 74 18.85 4.66 22.37
C HIS A 74 19.70 5.82 21.89
N LEU A 75 19.06 6.92 21.49
CA LEU A 75 19.70 8.14 21.02
C LEU A 75 19.46 9.25 22.04
N CYS A 76 20.49 10.03 22.38
CA CYS A 76 20.30 11.17 23.29
C CYS A 76 19.23 12.14 22.77
N GLY A 77 18.31 12.58 23.65
CA GLY A 77 17.29 13.57 23.31
C GLY A 77 17.86 14.94 22.86
N ASN A 78 19.13 15.23 23.17
CA ASN A 78 19.83 16.43 22.70
C ASN A 78 20.55 16.22 21.36
N ASN A 79 20.34 15.11 20.64
CA ASN A 79 20.90 14.94 19.30
C ASN A 79 20.32 16.01 18.35
N PRO A 80 21.13 16.70 17.52
CA PRO A 80 22.52 16.37 17.17
C PRO A 80 23.60 17.03 18.05
N ASP A 81 23.24 17.87 19.01
CA ASP A 81 24.19 18.60 19.88
C ASP A 81 24.93 17.67 20.85
N CYS A 82 24.34 16.52 21.17
CA CYS A 82 24.97 15.43 21.91
C CYS A 82 25.06 14.16 21.04
N SER A 83 26.25 13.58 20.93
CA SER A 83 26.51 12.36 20.14
C SER A 83 26.21 11.07 20.87
N GLY A 84 25.90 11.11 22.17
CA GLY A 84 25.70 9.91 22.98
C GLY A 84 24.58 9.01 22.47
N PHE A 85 24.90 7.72 22.28
CA PHE A 85 23.96 6.67 21.92
C PHE A 85 24.30 5.35 22.63
N ILE A 86 23.32 4.46 22.77
CA ILE A 86 23.50 3.10 23.31
C ILE A 86 22.83 2.12 22.34
N VAL A 87 23.49 1.02 22.01
CA VAL A 87 22.88 -0.08 21.25
C VAL A 87 22.68 -1.25 22.20
N GLU A 88 21.42 -1.60 22.41
CA GLU A 88 20.99 -2.71 23.25
C GLU A 88 20.68 -3.92 22.37
N ALA A 89 21.27 -5.06 22.71
CA ALA A 89 20.94 -6.34 22.10
C ALA A 89 19.83 -7.00 22.92
N GLY A 90 18.84 -7.58 22.25
CA GLY A 90 17.69 -8.24 22.87
C GLY A 90 16.81 -8.89 21.81
N GLU A 91 15.64 -9.39 22.18
CA GLU A 91 14.61 -9.80 21.22
C GLU A 91 13.42 -8.84 21.30
N PHE A 92 13.22 -8.07 20.24
CA PHE A 92 12.25 -6.97 20.24
C PHE A 92 11.15 -7.22 19.20
N ARG A 93 9.89 -6.93 19.59
CA ARG A 93 8.74 -7.00 18.68
C ARG A 93 8.01 -5.65 18.64
N ILE A 94 7.47 -5.29 17.48
CA ILE A 94 6.69 -4.05 17.34
C ILE A 94 5.31 -4.26 17.98
N LYS A 95 4.95 -3.42 18.95
CA LYS A 95 3.67 -3.36 19.66
C LYS A 95 2.51 -3.18 18.67
N GLY A 96 1.51 -4.05 18.78
CA GLY A 96 0.25 -3.94 18.04
C GLY A 96 0.03 -4.94 16.91
N TYR A 97 0.68 -6.11 16.93
CA TYR A 97 0.22 -7.23 16.10
C TYR A 97 0.49 -8.59 16.77
N GLU A 98 -0.46 -9.05 17.57
CA GLU A 98 -0.71 -10.49 17.82
C GLU A 98 -1.50 -11.13 16.68
N GLY A 99 -1.50 -10.53 15.49
CA GLY A 99 -2.23 -11.08 14.37
C GLY A 99 -1.43 -12.22 13.71
N PRO A 100 -2.10 -13.02 12.87
CA PRO A 100 -1.48 -14.15 12.20
C PRO A 100 -0.29 -13.71 11.36
N THR A 101 0.86 -14.38 11.54
CA THR A 101 1.87 -14.43 10.49
C THR A 101 1.24 -15.05 9.25
N LEU A 102 1.55 -14.51 8.07
CA LEU A 102 0.96 -14.97 6.82
C LEU A 102 2.05 -15.44 5.88
N ASP A 103 1.76 -16.52 5.15
CA ASP A 103 2.68 -17.05 4.15
C ASP A 103 2.63 -16.21 2.88
N CYS A 104 3.80 -15.97 2.31
CA CYS A 104 3.93 -15.24 1.06
C CYS A 104 3.35 -16.05 -0.10
N ASP A 105 2.42 -15.45 -0.84
CA ASP A 105 1.78 -16.05 -2.02
C ASP A 105 2.76 -16.35 -3.16
N LYS A 106 3.96 -15.75 -3.16
CA LYS A 106 4.97 -15.96 -4.21
C LYS A 106 6.06 -16.97 -3.85
N CYS A 107 6.48 -17.04 -2.60
CA CYS A 107 7.62 -17.87 -2.20
C CYS A 107 7.38 -18.74 -0.96
N GLY A 108 6.20 -18.69 -0.34
CA GLY A 108 5.85 -19.47 0.84
C GLY A 108 6.56 -19.08 2.13
N ALA A 109 7.52 -18.14 2.09
CA ALA A 109 8.17 -17.62 3.29
C ALA A 109 7.23 -16.72 4.08
N GLU A 110 7.49 -16.58 5.38
CA GLU A 110 6.70 -15.74 6.27
C GLU A 110 6.68 -14.26 5.79
N MET A 111 5.56 -13.58 5.99
CA MET A 111 5.45 -12.14 5.82
C MET A 111 5.17 -11.47 7.16
N GLN A 112 5.93 -10.41 7.45
CA GLN A 112 5.89 -9.66 8.70
C GLN A 112 5.33 -8.25 8.50
N LEU A 113 4.69 -7.72 9.52
CA LEU A 113 4.15 -6.37 9.50
C LEU A 113 5.28 -5.33 9.58
N LYS A 114 5.37 -4.47 8.57
CA LYS A 114 6.33 -3.37 8.44
C LYS A 114 5.58 -2.05 8.34
N SER A 115 6.18 -0.98 8.84
CA SER A 115 5.67 0.39 8.72
C SER A 115 6.41 1.11 7.58
N GLY A 116 5.67 1.60 6.58
CA GLY A 116 6.23 2.36 5.46
C GLY A 116 5.55 3.72 5.29
N ARG A 117 6.06 4.51 4.35
CA ARG A 117 5.52 5.85 4.03
C ARG A 117 4.04 5.88 3.62
N PHE A 118 3.48 4.73 3.23
CA PHE A 118 2.08 4.60 2.80
C PHE A 118 1.21 3.86 3.82
N GLY A 119 1.68 3.73 5.06
CA GLY A 119 1.03 2.99 6.14
C GLY A 119 1.67 1.62 6.38
N LYS A 120 1.06 0.85 7.28
CA LYS A 120 1.49 -0.51 7.64
C LYS A 120 1.18 -1.51 6.51
N TYR A 121 2.09 -2.45 6.28
CA TYR A 121 1.98 -3.48 5.25
C TYR A 121 2.74 -4.73 5.67
N PHE A 122 2.29 -5.91 5.22
CA PHE A 122 3.05 -7.15 5.34
C PHE A 122 4.12 -7.19 4.25
N GLY A 123 5.39 -7.34 4.63
CA GLY A 123 6.50 -7.55 3.72
C GLY A 123 7.09 -8.94 3.91
N CYS A 124 7.45 -9.62 2.82
CA CYS A 124 8.12 -10.91 2.90
C CYS A 124 9.45 -10.78 3.67
N THR A 125 9.77 -11.80 4.47
CA THR A 125 11.03 -11.91 5.21
C THR A 125 12.20 -12.32 4.30
N ASN A 126 11.92 -13.00 3.19
CA ASN A 126 12.93 -13.40 2.22
C ASN A 126 13.43 -12.18 1.43
N GLU A 127 14.71 -11.84 1.57
CA GLU A 127 15.35 -10.70 0.89
C GLU A 127 15.28 -10.79 -0.65
N LYS A 128 15.17 -12.00 -1.21
CA LYS A 128 15.00 -12.20 -2.65
C LYS A 128 13.57 -11.97 -3.13
N CYS A 129 12.60 -11.85 -2.21
CA CYS A 129 11.19 -11.66 -2.51
C CYS A 129 10.72 -10.25 -2.10
N SER A 130 10.43 -9.40 -3.08
CA SER A 130 9.92 -8.04 -2.85
C SER A 130 8.40 -7.97 -2.69
N ASN A 131 7.74 -9.11 -2.47
CA ASN A 131 6.28 -9.17 -2.37
C ASN A 131 5.77 -8.49 -1.08
N THR A 132 4.67 -7.75 -1.23
CA THR A 132 4.07 -6.99 -0.14
C THR A 132 2.54 -7.05 -0.19
N ARG A 133 1.91 -7.20 0.98
CA ARG A 133 0.45 -7.15 1.14
C ARG A 133 0.05 -6.00 2.05
N LYS A 134 -0.98 -5.24 1.66
CA LYS A 134 -1.41 -4.07 2.43
C LYS A 134 -2.20 -4.50 3.67
N LEU A 135 -1.99 -3.85 4.82
CA LEU A 135 -2.88 -4.01 5.97
C LEU A 135 -4.18 -3.23 5.73
N LEU A 136 -5.32 -3.92 5.78
CA LEU A 136 -6.64 -3.31 5.66
C LEU A 136 -7.07 -2.66 6.99
N ARG A 137 -8.07 -1.78 6.94
CA ARG A 137 -8.57 -1.08 8.13
C ARG A 137 -9.21 -2.01 9.17
N ASN A 138 -9.63 -3.20 8.76
CA ASN A 138 -10.17 -4.23 9.64
C ASN A 138 -9.09 -5.12 10.28
N GLY A 139 -7.80 -4.84 10.05
CA GLY A 139 -6.68 -5.62 10.61
C GLY A 139 -6.26 -6.82 9.76
N GLU A 140 -6.97 -7.13 8.67
CA GLU A 140 -6.62 -8.26 7.80
C GLU A 140 -5.64 -7.87 6.69
N ALA A 141 -4.90 -8.86 6.16
CA ALA A 141 -4.08 -8.67 4.97
C ALA A 141 -4.94 -8.57 3.71
N ALA A 142 -4.74 -7.54 2.90
CA ALA A 142 -5.39 -7.40 1.59
C ALA A 142 -5.12 -8.65 0.74
N PRO A 143 -6.09 -9.17 -0.03
CA PRO A 143 -5.91 -10.38 -0.84
C PRO A 143 -4.66 -10.35 -1.73
N PRO A 144 -4.11 -11.51 -2.13
CA PRO A 144 -3.02 -11.58 -3.08
C PRO A 144 -3.35 -10.79 -4.35
N LYS A 145 -2.40 -9.95 -4.78
CA LYS A 145 -2.55 -9.14 -5.99
C LYS A 145 -2.25 -9.99 -7.21
N ALA A 146 -3.03 -9.80 -8.27
CA ALA A 146 -2.68 -10.33 -9.57
C ALA A 146 -1.38 -9.68 -10.08
N ASP A 147 -0.62 -10.42 -10.87
CA ASP A 147 0.56 -9.86 -11.53
C ASP A 147 0.16 -8.77 -12.53
N PRO A 148 0.93 -7.68 -12.64
CA PRO A 148 0.62 -6.61 -13.58
C PRO A 148 0.72 -7.07 -15.04
N ILE A 149 -0.25 -6.67 -15.87
CA ILE A 149 -0.25 -6.96 -17.31
C ILE A 149 0.18 -5.71 -18.05
N SER A 150 1.31 -5.77 -18.78
CA SER A 150 1.80 -4.63 -19.55
C SER A 150 1.06 -4.55 -20.88
N MET A 151 0.57 -3.37 -21.26
CA MET A 151 -0.17 -3.12 -22.50
C MET A 151 0.54 -2.04 -23.35
N PRO A 152 1.69 -2.35 -23.99
CA PRO A 152 2.50 -1.37 -24.73
C PRO A 152 1.76 -0.65 -25.87
N GLU A 153 0.73 -1.28 -26.41
CA GLU A 153 -0.15 -0.74 -27.44
C GLU A 153 -1.08 0.37 -26.92
N LEU A 154 -1.35 0.41 -25.61
CA LEU A 154 -2.18 1.43 -24.98
C LEU A 154 -1.32 2.59 -24.47
N LYS A 155 -1.16 3.63 -25.28
CA LYS A 155 -0.44 4.85 -24.90
C LYS A 155 -1.20 5.67 -23.86
N CYS A 156 -0.45 6.28 -22.95
CA CYS A 156 -0.98 7.26 -22.01
C CYS A 156 -1.45 8.52 -22.76
N ARG A 157 -2.39 9.26 -22.14
CA ARG A 157 -3.00 10.45 -22.74
C ARG A 157 -2.12 11.69 -22.61
N ASN A 158 -1.44 11.86 -21.48
CA ASN A 158 -0.71 13.10 -21.18
C ASN A 158 0.81 12.94 -21.18
N VAL A 159 1.32 11.72 -21.25
CA VAL A 159 2.75 11.41 -21.14
C VAL A 159 3.15 10.39 -22.19
N ASP A 160 4.39 10.46 -22.65
CA ASP A 160 4.97 9.43 -23.54
C ASP A 160 5.34 8.19 -22.72
N ASP A 161 4.32 7.39 -22.44
CA ASP A 161 4.39 6.15 -21.69
C ASP A 161 3.23 5.23 -22.15
N HIS A 162 3.21 3.98 -21.71
CA HIS A 162 2.11 3.03 -21.94
C HIS A 162 1.43 2.63 -20.64
N TYR A 163 0.22 2.09 -20.74
CA TYR A 163 -0.54 1.61 -19.60
C TYR A 163 -0.14 0.19 -19.20
N VAL A 164 -0.23 -0.08 -17.91
CA VAL A 164 -0.11 -1.39 -17.28
C VAL A 164 -1.38 -1.62 -16.47
N LEU A 165 -2.04 -2.75 -16.69
CA LEU A 165 -3.19 -3.19 -15.90
C LEU A 165 -2.69 -3.69 -14.54
N ARG A 166 -3.18 -3.07 -13.48
CA ARG A 166 -2.77 -3.37 -12.10
C ARG A 166 -3.97 -3.74 -11.25
N ASP A 167 -3.74 -4.63 -10.31
CA ASP A 167 -4.69 -4.99 -9.27
C ASP A 167 -4.51 -4.07 -8.04
N GLY A 168 -5.58 -3.37 -7.69
CA GLY A 168 -5.66 -2.49 -6.53
C GLY A 168 -6.80 -2.86 -5.57
N ALA A 169 -6.86 -2.14 -4.45
CA ALA A 169 -7.90 -2.37 -3.43
C ALA A 169 -9.35 -2.13 -3.94
N ALA A 170 -9.50 -1.40 -5.05
CA ALA A 170 -10.78 -1.17 -5.70
C ALA A 170 -10.91 -1.97 -7.02
N GLY A 171 -10.22 -3.10 -7.13
CA GLY A 171 -10.16 -3.91 -8.34
C GLY A 171 -9.10 -3.41 -9.34
N ILE A 172 -9.21 -3.91 -10.57
CA ILE A 172 -8.25 -3.62 -11.65
C ILE A 172 -8.42 -2.21 -12.22
N PHE A 173 -7.28 -1.60 -12.57
CA PHE A 173 -7.20 -0.29 -13.19
C PHE A 173 -5.96 -0.19 -14.08
N LEU A 174 -5.96 0.75 -15.03
CA LEU A 174 -4.78 1.05 -15.85
C LEU A 174 -3.98 2.16 -15.19
N ALA A 175 -2.67 1.99 -15.13
CA ALA A 175 -1.72 2.99 -14.64
C ALA A 175 -0.51 3.08 -15.57
N ALA A 176 0.08 4.27 -15.67
CA ALA A 176 1.32 4.46 -16.44
C ALA A 176 2.43 3.49 -15.99
N SER A 177 3.22 3.00 -16.94
CA SER A 177 4.26 1.99 -16.68
C SER A 177 5.33 2.52 -15.73
N ALA A 178 5.74 3.78 -15.89
CA ALA A 178 6.75 4.45 -15.07
C ALA A 178 6.18 5.13 -13.81
N PHE A 179 5.11 4.58 -13.21
CA PHE A 179 4.72 4.96 -11.85
C PHE A 179 5.89 4.71 -10.86
N PRO A 180 6.22 5.64 -9.94
CA PRO A 180 5.45 6.82 -9.51
C PRO A 180 5.80 8.14 -10.23
N LYS A 181 6.66 8.12 -11.25
CA LYS A 181 7.06 9.30 -12.03
C LYS A 181 5.89 9.82 -12.84
N HIS A 182 5.19 8.94 -13.53
CA HIS A 182 3.93 9.24 -14.21
C HIS A 182 2.77 8.70 -13.37
N ARG A 183 1.86 9.60 -12.98
CA ARG A 183 0.73 9.31 -12.09
C ARG A 183 -0.61 9.28 -12.83
N GLU A 184 -0.54 8.95 -14.10
CA GLU A 184 -1.73 8.80 -14.93
C GLU A 184 -2.39 7.45 -14.65
N THR A 185 -3.70 7.47 -14.43
CA THR A 185 -4.52 6.28 -14.18
C THR A 185 -5.88 6.44 -14.85
N ARG A 186 -6.47 5.35 -15.32
CA ARG A 186 -7.86 5.33 -15.83
C ARG A 186 -8.51 3.96 -15.63
N ALA A 187 -9.82 3.91 -15.79
CA ALA A 187 -10.54 2.65 -15.90
C ALA A 187 -10.21 1.97 -17.24
N PRO A 188 -9.98 0.64 -17.25
CA PRO A 188 -9.88 -0.14 -18.48
C PRO A 188 -11.23 -0.24 -19.17
N LEU A 189 -11.22 -0.21 -20.50
CA LEU A 189 -12.34 -0.60 -21.33
C LEU A 189 -12.49 -2.13 -21.28
N ILE A 190 -13.71 -2.63 -21.46
CA ILE A 190 -13.93 -4.08 -21.54
C ILE A 190 -13.24 -4.69 -22.76
N SER A 191 -13.26 -4.00 -23.90
CA SER A 191 -12.55 -4.44 -25.11
C SER A 191 -11.03 -4.58 -24.90
N GLU A 192 -10.43 -3.67 -24.12
CA GLU A 192 -9.01 -3.73 -23.74
C GLU A 192 -8.71 -4.95 -22.84
N ILE A 193 -9.62 -5.29 -21.92
CA ILE A 193 -9.46 -6.47 -21.06
C ILE A 193 -9.62 -7.75 -21.87
N GLN A 194 -10.60 -7.80 -22.77
CA GLN A 194 -10.85 -8.96 -23.62
C GLN A 194 -9.65 -9.30 -24.51
N ALA A 195 -8.95 -8.29 -25.03
CA ALA A 195 -7.73 -8.48 -25.82
C ALA A 195 -6.60 -9.17 -25.05
N HIS A 196 -6.58 -9.06 -23.71
CA HIS A 196 -5.57 -9.65 -22.82
C HIS A 196 -6.14 -10.74 -21.91
N GLY A 197 -7.24 -11.39 -22.33
CA GLY A 197 -7.95 -12.35 -21.48
C GLY A 197 -7.16 -13.61 -21.12
N ASN A 198 -6.14 -13.95 -21.90
CA ASN A 198 -5.20 -15.06 -21.66
C ASN A 198 -4.28 -14.80 -20.45
N GLU A 199 -3.88 -13.54 -20.23
CA GLU A 199 -2.99 -13.13 -19.13
C GLU A 199 -3.78 -12.75 -17.86
N LEU A 200 -5.10 -12.62 -17.99
CA LEU A 200 -5.96 -12.18 -16.90
C LEU A 200 -6.09 -13.23 -15.79
N ASP A 201 -5.84 -12.79 -14.56
CA ASP A 201 -5.98 -13.60 -13.35
C ASP A 201 -7.39 -14.24 -13.29
N PRO A 202 -7.48 -15.53 -12.87
CA PRO A 202 -8.76 -16.24 -12.76
C PRO A 202 -9.87 -15.45 -12.06
N LYS A 203 -9.54 -14.63 -11.05
CA LYS A 203 -10.54 -13.86 -10.29
C LYS A 203 -11.22 -12.75 -11.10
N TYR A 204 -10.63 -12.33 -12.22
CA TYR A 204 -11.18 -11.29 -13.09
C TYR A 204 -11.76 -11.82 -14.40
N ARG A 205 -11.70 -13.13 -14.66
CA ARG A 205 -12.21 -13.74 -15.91
C ARG A 205 -13.68 -13.48 -16.19
N PHE A 206 -14.49 -13.19 -15.17
CA PHE A 206 -15.88 -12.79 -15.36
C PHE A 206 -16.05 -11.49 -16.18
N LEU A 207 -15.02 -10.65 -16.25
CA LEU A 207 -15.01 -9.45 -17.08
C LEU A 207 -14.90 -9.76 -18.58
N LEU A 208 -14.42 -10.95 -18.96
CA LEU A 208 -14.31 -11.34 -20.37
C LEU A 208 -15.67 -11.56 -21.03
N SER A 209 -16.69 -11.94 -20.25
CA SER A 209 -18.07 -12.08 -20.72
C SER A 209 -18.89 -10.79 -20.63
N ALA A 210 -18.28 -9.69 -20.19
CA ALA A 210 -18.95 -8.40 -20.11
C ALA A 210 -19.24 -7.85 -21.51
N PRO A 211 -20.39 -7.19 -21.73
CA PRO A 211 -20.61 -6.43 -22.95
C PRO A 211 -19.63 -5.25 -23.00
N ASP A 212 -18.95 -5.10 -24.13
CA ASP A 212 -17.98 -4.03 -24.39
C ASP A 212 -18.63 -2.71 -24.80
N THR A 213 -19.92 -2.76 -25.15
CA THR A 213 -20.75 -1.64 -25.53
C THR A 213 -22.11 -1.71 -24.83
N ASP A 214 -22.72 -0.54 -24.60
CA ASP A 214 -24.12 -0.45 -24.18
C ASP A 214 -25.09 -0.57 -25.38
N PRO A 215 -26.41 -0.63 -25.16
CA PRO A 215 -27.40 -0.70 -26.26
C PRO A 215 -27.35 0.46 -27.27
N ASP A 216 -26.75 1.59 -26.89
CA ASP A 216 -26.57 2.78 -27.73
C ASP A 216 -25.19 2.78 -28.42
N GLY A 217 -24.40 1.71 -28.28
CA GLY A 217 -23.07 1.55 -28.87
C GLY A 217 -21.94 2.29 -28.14
N ASN A 218 -22.17 2.84 -26.94
CA ASN A 218 -21.12 3.50 -26.17
C ASN A 218 -20.25 2.47 -25.45
N ALA A 219 -18.93 2.67 -25.46
CA ALA A 219 -17.99 1.76 -24.84
C ALA A 219 -18.17 1.65 -23.32
N THR A 220 -17.99 0.44 -22.79
CA THR A 220 -18.09 0.14 -21.36
C THR A 220 -16.72 0.09 -20.70
N VAL A 221 -16.67 0.59 -19.47
CA VAL A 221 -15.48 0.62 -18.62
C VAL A 221 -15.73 -0.12 -17.31
N VAL A 222 -14.67 -0.68 -16.74
CA VAL A 222 -14.73 -1.31 -15.42
C VAL A 222 -14.74 -0.24 -14.32
N LYS A 223 -15.70 -0.35 -13.41
CA LYS A 223 -15.85 0.50 -12.23
C LYS A 223 -15.92 -0.36 -10.97
N TYR A 224 -15.80 0.29 -9.82
CA TYR A 224 -15.87 -0.37 -8.52
C TYR A 224 -16.86 0.33 -7.59
N SER A 225 -17.81 -0.43 -7.05
CA SER A 225 -18.77 0.04 -6.07
C SER A 225 -18.19 -0.15 -4.67
N ARG A 226 -17.80 0.94 -4.00
CA ARG A 226 -17.33 0.87 -2.60
C ARG A 226 -18.42 0.38 -1.64
N LYS A 227 -19.69 0.66 -1.96
CA LYS A 227 -20.85 0.25 -1.15
C LYS A 227 -21.04 -1.27 -1.19
N ASN A 228 -20.98 -1.85 -2.38
CA ASN A 228 -21.20 -3.29 -2.57
C ASN A 228 -19.87 -4.08 -2.54
N LYS A 229 -18.73 -3.38 -2.48
CA LYS A 229 -17.37 -3.93 -2.57
C LYS A 229 -17.14 -4.82 -3.79
N GLU A 230 -17.68 -4.42 -4.95
CA GLU A 230 -17.66 -5.23 -6.17
C GLU A 230 -17.31 -4.42 -7.41
N GLN A 231 -16.84 -5.10 -8.45
CA GLN A 231 -16.69 -4.51 -9.77
C GLN A 231 -17.98 -4.61 -10.57
N PHE A 232 -18.24 -3.57 -11.37
CA PHE A 232 -19.38 -3.47 -12.28
C PHE A 232 -18.91 -2.75 -13.54
N ILE A 233 -19.71 -2.79 -14.60
CA ILE A 233 -19.43 -2.05 -15.83
C ILE A 233 -20.40 -0.89 -15.97
N ALA A 234 -19.92 0.20 -16.56
CA ALA A 234 -20.74 1.35 -16.92
C ALA A 234 -20.27 1.89 -18.26
N SER A 235 -21.16 2.48 -19.04
CA SER A 235 -20.75 3.12 -20.29
C SER A 235 -20.42 4.59 -20.10
N GLU A 236 -19.41 5.03 -20.86
CA GLU A 236 -18.95 6.42 -20.87
C GLU A 236 -18.92 6.93 -22.30
N LYS A 237 -19.38 8.17 -22.49
CA LYS A 237 -19.29 8.93 -23.73
C LYS A 237 -18.57 10.24 -23.44
N ASP A 238 -17.49 10.51 -24.17
CA ASP A 238 -16.65 11.70 -23.98
C ASP A 238 -16.18 11.90 -22.52
N GLY A 239 -15.87 10.79 -21.84
CA GLY A 239 -15.44 10.78 -20.44
C GLY A 239 -16.55 11.04 -19.41
N LYS A 240 -17.81 11.10 -19.83
CA LYS A 240 -18.98 11.27 -18.97
C LYS A 240 -19.80 9.98 -18.92
N ALA A 241 -20.30 9.62 -17.75
CA ALA A 241 -21.19 8.48 -17.60
C ALA A 241 -22.53 8.73 -18.33
N THR A 242 -22.96 7.79 -19.15
CA THR A 242 -24.29 7.78 -19.81
C THR A 242 -25.41 7.44 -18.80
N GLY A 243 -25.02 6.80 -17.70
CA GLY A 243 -25.90 6.25 -16.67
C GLY A 243 -26.38 4.82 -16.97
N TRP A 244 -25.91 4.18 -18.04
CA TRP A 244 -26.04 2.74 -18.21
C TRP A 244 -24.98 2.02 -17.37
N MET A 245 -25.40 0.94 -16.71
CA MET A 245 -24.53 0.12 -15.87
C MET A 245 -25.07 -1.30 -15.76
N ALA A 246 -24.16 -2.26 -15.63
CA ALA A 246 -24.48 -3.67 -15.44
C ALA A 246 -23.59 -4.30 -14.36
N HIS A 247 -24.17 -5.26 -13.63
CA HIS A 247 -23.53 -5.99 -12.55
C HIS A 247 -23.47 -7.49 -12.88
N PHE A 248 -22.39 -8.15 -12.46
CA PHE A 248 -22.27 -9.60 -12.59
C PHE A 248 -22.98 -10.30 -11.42
N ARG A 249 -24.01 -11.09 -11.73
CA ARG A 249 -24.86 -11.81 -10.79
C ARG A 249 -25.20 -13.18 -11.32
N ASN A 250 -25.04 -14.22 -10.48
CA ASN A 250 -25.39 -15.60 -10.82
C ASN A 250 -24.78 -16.08 -12.16
N GLY A 251 -23.54 -15.69 -12.44
CA GLY A 251 -22.83 -16.06 -13.68
C GLY A 251 -23.21 -15.25 -14.92
N GLN A 252 -24.06 -14.22 -14.80
CA GLN A 252 -24.54 -13.41 -15.92
C GLN A 252 -24.45 -11.91 -15.65
N TRP A 253 -24.27 -11.12 -16.71
CA TRP A 253 -24.32 -9.66 -16.64
C TRP A 253 -25.78 -9.19 -16.68
N GLN A 254 -26.20 -8.46 -15.65
CA GLN A 254 -27.55 -7.92 -15.53
C GLN A 254 -27.48 -6.39 -15.53
N GLN A 255 -28.20 -5.77 -16.45
CA GLN A 255 -28.35 -4.32 -16.49
C GLN A 255 -29.11 -3.84 -15.25
N GLN A 256 -28.60 -2.78 -14.62
CA GLN A 256 -29.34 -2.11 -13.57
C GLN A 256 -30.13 -0.94 -14.18
N ASP A 257 -31.45 -1.04 -14.13
CA ASP A 257 -32.30 0.07 -14.56
C ASP A 257 -32.12 1.28 -13.63
N LYS A 258 -32.06 2.47 -14.23
CA LYS A 258 -31.99 3.74 -13.50
C LYS A 258 -33.13 3.78 -12.48
N LYS A 259 -32.81 3.71 -11.18
CA LYS A 259 -33.78 4.15 -10.16
C LYS A 259 -34.12 5.61 -10.45
N PRO A 260 -35.39 5.98 -10.67
CA PRO A 260 -35.75 7.37 -10.88
C PRO A 260 -35.28 8.18 -9.68
N THR A 261 -34.44 9.18 -9.93
CA THR A 261 -34.01 10.12 -8.91
C THR A 261 -35.24 10.87 -8.45
N LYS A 262 -35.74 10.58 -7.24
CA LYS A 262 -36.72 11.43 -6.56
C LYS A 262 -36.09 12.82 -6.46
N LYS A 263 -36.54 13.76 -7.29
CA LYS A 263 -36.24 15.18 -7.13
C LYS A 263 -36.62 15.53 -5.68
N ARG A 264 -35.63 15.86 -4.84
CA ARG A 264 -35.91 16.52 -3.57
C ARG A 264 -36.66 17.80 -3.93
N ALA A 265 -37.94 17.85 -3.60
CA ALA A 265 -38.69 19.09 -3.64
C ALA A 265 -37.91 20.10 -2.80
N LYS A 266 -37.53 21.23 -3.41
CA LYS A 266 -37.06 22.38 -2.66
C LYS A 266 -38.21 22.79 -1.76
N THR A 267 -38.10 22.55 -0.46
CA THR A 267 -38.96 23.21 0.52
C THR A 267 -38.69 24.69 0.38
N ALA A 268 -39.68 25.43 -0.10
CA ALA A 268 -39.70 26.88 -0.10
C ALA A 268 -40.35 27.35 1.20
N ALA A 269 -39.83 28.47 1.73
CA ALA A 269 -40.14 29.17 2.98
C ALA A 269 -39.55 28.55 4.25
#